data_AF-A0A821LQ35-F1
#
_entry.id   AF-A0A821LQ35-F1
#
_cell.length_a   1.000
_cell.length_b   1.000
_cell.length_c   1.000
_cell.angle_alpha   90.00
_cell.angle_beta   90.00
_cell.angle_gamma   90.00
#
_symmetry.space_group_name_H-M   'P 1'
#
loop_
_entity.id
_entity.type
_entity.pdbx_description
1 polymer ?
#
loop_
_entity_poly.entity_id
_entity_poly.type
_entity_poly.pdbx_seq_one_letter_code
_entity_poly.pdbx_strand_id
1 'polypeptide(L)'
;YKFEGEDYREKQSSTLGIKWIEPPKRERKANYAVDAYFREALRMSEPRAPKAPRPPRQPNVQDFQFFPPRLFELLDREIYAYRKSIGYKAVRDPDMEEQEGKRQQQEEQKKIDEAETLNEDEQYEKDQLLQQGFCNWTKRDFNQFIKANEKYGRDDLDAICRDVEGKTPDEVMSYARIFWDRCHELTDVERIMAQIERGETKIHRRISIKKALDAK
;
A
#
# COMPACT_ATOMS: atom_id res chain seq x y z
N TYR A 1 -27.92 15.67 34.13
CA TYR A 1 -27.41 15.77 35.51
C TYR A 1 -27.63 17.21 35.94
N LYS A 2 -28.26 17.47 37.10
CA LYS A 2 -28.53 18.83 37.61
C LYS A 2 -27.63 19.09 38.80
N PHE A 3 -26.86 20.17 38.74
CA PHE A 3 -26.02 20.66 39.82
C PHE A 3 -26.22 22.17 39.88
N GLU A 4 -26.56 22.70 41.07
CA GLU A 4 -26.86 24.12 41.33
C GLU A 4 -27.87 24.79 40.38
N GLY A 5 -29.01 24.14 40.15
CA GLY A 5 -30.18 24.81 39.54
C GLY A 5 -30.09 25.13 38.04
N GLU A 6 -28.96 24.87 37.36
CA GLU A 6 -28.87 24.97 35.91
C GLU A 6 -28.95 23.60 35.21
N ASP A 7 -29.73 23.54 34.12
CA ASP A 7 -29.94 22.34 33.32
C ASP A 7 -28.86 22.23 32.22
N TYR A 8 -27.86 21.36 32.44
CA TYR A 8 -26.71 21.22 31.54
C TYR A 8 -26.94 20.27 30.35
N ARG A 9 -28.18 19.84 30.09
CA ARG A 9 -28.49 18.92 28.98
C ARG A 9 -28.64 19.58 27.61
N GLU A 10 -28.92 20.89 27.53
CA GLU A 10 -29.17 21.58 26.26
C GLU A 10 -27.99 22.42 25.73
N LYS A 11 -26.92 22.62 26.52
CA LYS A 11 -25.77 23.46 26.12
C LYS A 11 -24.66 22.76 25.34
N GLN A 12 -24.80 21.48 24.98
CA GLN A 12 -23.82 20.81 24.08
C GLN A 12 -24.14 20.93 22.59
N SER A 13 -25.31 21.48 22.22
CA SER A 13 -25.74 21.53 20.81
C SER A 13 -25.43 22.85 20.08
N SER A 14 -24.94 23.90 20.75
CA SER A 14 -24.92 25.26 20.16
C SER A 14 -23.61 26.05 20.30
N THR A 15 -22.50 25.43 20.72
CA THR A 15 -21.23 26.17 20.94
C THR A 15 -20.02 25.61 20.18
N LEU A 16 -20.24 24.93 19.05
CA LEU A 16 -19.17 24.56 18.12
C LEU A 16 -19.59 24.87 16.68
N GLY A 17 -19.78 26.15 16.39
CA GLY A 17 -19.71 26.71 15.04
C GLY A 17 -18.29 26.68 14.47
N ILE A 18 -17.56 25.58 14.68
CA ILE A 18 -16.28 25.33 14.02
C ILE A 18 -16.64 25.04 12.57
N LYS A 19 -16.47 26.05 11.71
CA LYS A 19 -16.24 25.83 10.28
C LYS A 19 -15.17 24.75 10.19
N TRP A 20 -15.58 23.55 9.80
CA TRP A 20 -14.68 22.43 9.58
C TRP A 20 -13.71 22.84 8.47
N ILE A 21 -12.50 23.26 8.87
CA ILE A 21 -11.40 23.53 7.94
C ILE A 21 -10.94 22.15 7.49
N GLU A 22 -11.28 21.78 6.27
CA GLU A 22 -10.83 20.55 5.63
C GLU A 22 -9.29 20.51 5.72
N PRO A 23 -8.70 19.50 6.37
CA PRO A 23 -7.26 19.39 6.47
C PRO A 23 -6.68 19.42 5.05
N PRO A 24 -5.61 20.20 4.78
CA PRO A 24 -5.00 20.23 3.47
C PRO A 24 -4.70 18.79 3.04
N LYS A 25 -5.20 18.42 1.86
CA LYS A 25 -5.02 17.07 1.30
C LYS A 25 -3.56 16.69 1.47
N ARG A 26 -3.32 15.59 2.18
CA ARG A 26 -1.99 15.03 2.36
C ARG A 26 -1.54 14.52 0.99
N GLU A 27 -0.89 15.37 0.22
CA GLU A 27 -0.23 14.98 -1.02
C GLU A 27 0.92 14.03 -0.65
N ARG A 28 0.72 12.76 -0.98
CA ARG A 28 1.79 11.76 -0.93
C ARG A 28 2.71 12.08 -2.11
N LYS A 29 3.99 12.35 -1.85
CA LYS A 29 5.00 12.48 -2.90
C LYS A 29 5.15 11.11 -3.56
N ALA A 30 4.78 11.03 -4.83
CA ALA A 30 4.97 9.82 -5.63
C ALA A 30 6.46 9.67 -5.92
N ASN A 31 7.07 8.62 -5.37
CA ASN A 31 8.36 8.12 -5.81
C ASN A 31 8.15 6.72 -6.41
N TYR A 32 8.60 6.58 -7.66
CA TYR A 32 8.83 5.38 -8.45
C TYR A 32 7.76 4.80 -9.41
N ALA A 33 8.32 4.35 -10.53
CA ALA A 33 7.77 4.14 -11.87
C ALA A 33 6.88 2.90 -12.06
N VAL A 34 6.20 2.41 -11.01
CA VAL A 34 5.21 1.31 -11.06
C VAL A 34 3.82 1.88 -10.73
N ASP A 35 3.52 3.02 -11.34
CA ASP A 35 2.66 4.04 -10.72
C ASP A 35 1.18 3.93 -11.12
N ALA A 36 0.84 3.18 -12.17
CA ALA A 36 -0.55 3.06 -12.62
C ALA A 36 -1.30 1.93 -11.90
N TYR A 37 -0.72 0.73 -11.90
CA TYR A 37 -1.41 -0.47 -11.38
C TYR A 37 -1.72 -0.35 -9.88
N PHE A 38 -0.73 0.01 -9.06
CA PHE A 38 -0.87 0.11 -7.61
C PHE A 38 -1.63 1.35 -7.16
N ARG A 39 -1.46 2.51 -7.81
CA ARG A 39 -2.31 3.68 -7.49
C ARG A 39 -3.78 3.39 -7.74
N GLU A 40 -4.10 2.73 -8.85
CA GLU A 40 -5.49 2.44 -9.22
C GLU A 40 -6.07 1.31 -8.34
N ALA A 41 -5.26 0.31 -7.96
CA ALA A 41 -5.69 -0.82 -7.12
C ALA A 41 -5.79 -0.46 -5.64
N LEU A 42 -4.92 0.43 -5.15
CA LEU A 42 -4.81 0.82 -3.74
C LEU A 42 -5.27 2.27 -3.48
N ARG A 43 -5.95 2.93 -4.43
CA ARG A 43 -6.47 4.31 -4.26
C ARG A 43 -7.40 4.35 -3.05
N MET A 44 -6.95 5.00 -1.97
CA MET A 44 -7.70 5.16 -0.72
C MET A 44 -8.75 6.28 -0.77
N SER A 45 -8.68 7.17 -1.76
CA SER A 45 -9.67 8.24 -1.99
C SER A 45 -10.66 7.82 -3.07
N GLU A 46 -11.97 8.00 -2.83
CA GLU A 46 -12.99 7.81 -3.86
C GLU A 46 -12.75 8.78 -5.03
N PRO A 47 -12.47 8.28 -6.25
CA PRO A 47 -12.43 9.14 -7.41
C PRO A 47 -13.84 9.65 -7.71
N ARG A 48 -13.95 10.94 -8.07
CA ARG A 48 -15.21 11.51 -8.59
C ARG A 48 -15.62 10.89 -9.92
N ALA A 49 -14.69 10.26 -10.63
CA ALA A 49 -14.93 9.48 -11.84
C ALA A 49 -15.11 7.98 -11.52
N PRO A 50 -16.02 7.26 -12.21
CA PRO A 50 -16.15 5.82 -12.07
C PRO A 50 -14.82 5.09 -12.35
N LYS A 51 -14.47 4.11 -11.51
CA LYS A 51 -13.27 3.30 -11.70
C LYS A 51 -13.34 2.56 -13.04
N ALA A 52 -12.22 2.55 -13.76
CA ALA A 52 -12.15 1.82 -15.01
C ALA A 52 -12.33 0.30 -14.76
N PRO A 53 -13.04 -0.41 -15.65
CA PRO A 53 -13.32 -1.82 -15.48
C PRO A 53 -12.03 -2.66 -15.52
N ARG A 54 -12.00 -3.72 -14.71
CA ARG A 54 -10.90 -4.70 -14.62
C ARG A 54 -11.43 -6.12 -14.91
N PRO A 55 -10.57 -7.04 -15.39
CA PRO A 55 -10.97 -8.43 -15.59
C PRO A 55 -11.48 -9.07 -14.29
N PRO A 56 -12.63 -9.76 -14.29
CA PRO A 56 -13.20 -10.36 -13.06
C PRO A 56 -12.32 -11.40 -12.35
N ARG A 57 -11.36 -12.01 -13.07
CA ARG A 57 -10.48 -13.07 -12.57
C ARG A 57 -9.02 -12.65 -12.43
N GLN A 58 -8.75 -11.35 -12.33
CA GLN A 58 -7.38 -10.86 -12.18
C GLN A 58 -6.80 -11.26 -10.80
N PRO A 59 -5.54 -11.72 -10.72
CA PRO A 59 -4.88 -12.01 -9.45
C PRO A 59 -4.84 -10.78 -8.53
N ASN A 60 -5.20 -10.96 -7.26
CA ASN A 60 -5.11 -9.91 -6.25
C ASN A 60 -3.70 -9.89 -5.64
N VAL A 61 -2.80 -9.15 -6.27
CA VAL A 61 -1.41 -8.96 -5.82
C VAL A 61 -1.29 -7.74 -4.92
N GLN A 62 -0.46 -7.83 -3.89
CA GLN A 62 -0.23 -6.77 -2.90
C GLN A 62 1.22 -6.29 -2.95
N ASP A 63 1.45 -5.02 -2.60
CA ASP A 63 2.79 -4.40 -2.62
C ASP A 63 3.78 -5.11 -1.69
N PHE A 64 3.33 -5.48 -0.49
CA PHE A 64 4.11 -6.25 0.48
C PHE A 64 4.43 -7.69 0.05
N GLN A 65 3.92 -8.16 -1.08
CA GLN A 65 4.28 -9.48 -1.63
C GLN A 65 5.48 -9.41 -2.58
N PHE A 66 5.98 -8.21 -2.90
CA PHE A 66 7.21 -7.97 -3.65
C PHE A 66 7.32 -8.75 -4.98
N PHE A 67 6.22 -8.82 -5.74
CA PHE A 67 6.25 -9.41 -7.08
C PHE A 67 7.20 -8.64 -8.01
N PRO A 68 7.76 -9.30 -9.04
CA PRO A 68 8.60 -8.63 -10.03
C PRO A 68 7.83 -7.56 -10.84
N PRO A 69 8.45 -6.41 -11.18
CA PRO A 69 7.82 -5.35 -11.99
C PRO A 69 7.19 -5.85 -13.29
N ARG A 70 7.83 -6.81 -13.94
CA ARG A 70 7.38 -7.43 -15.19
C ARG A 70 5.98 -8.06 -15.09
N LEU A 71 5.59 -8.57 -13.93
CA LEU A 71 4.25 -9.13 -13.72
C LEU A 71 3.18 -8.06 -13.96
N PHE A 72 3.42 -6.84 -13.47
CA PHE A 72 2.47 -5.75 -13.57
C PHE A 72 2.30 -5.27 -15.01
N GLU A 73 3.35 -5.32 -15.83
CA GLU A 73 3.25 -5.03 -17.26
C GLU A 73 2.31 -6.00 -17.99
N LEU A 74 2.39 -7.29 -17.67
CA LEU A 74 1.51 -8.32 -18.24
C LEU A 74 0.07 -8.13 -17.75
N LEU A 75 -0.12 -7.85 -16.45
CA LEU A 75 -1.43 -7.58 -15.88
C LEU A 75 -2.08 -6.31 -16.46
N ASP A 76 -1.30 -5.26 -16.73
CA ASP A 76 -1.78 -4.04 -17.38
C ASP A 76 -2.22 -4.30 -18.83
N ARG A 77 -1.46 -5.12 -19.57
CA ARG A 77 -1.87 -5.56 -20.92
C ARG A 77 -3.18 -6.32 -20.91
N GLU A 78 -3.39 -7.23 -19.94
CA GLU A 78 -4.67 -7.93 -19.77
C GLU A 78 -5.82 -6.96 -19.45
N ILE A 79 -5.57 -5.93 -18.63
CA ILE A 79 -6.56 -4.90 -18.33
C ILE A 79 -6.94 -4.14 -19.61
N TYR A 80 -5.95 -3.70 -20.40
CA TYR A 80 -6.21 -2.97 -21.64
C TYR A 80 -6.92 -3.84 -22.68
N ALA A 81 -6.51 -5.10 -22.85
CA ALA A 81 -7.18 -6.05 -23.75
C ALA A 81 -8.63 -6.31 -23.31
N TYR A 82 -8.88 -6.44 -22.01
CA TYR A 82 -10.22 -6.58 -21.45
C TYR A 82 -11.08 -5.33 -21.72
N ARG A 83 -10.55 -4.14 -21.46
CA ARG A 83 -11.21 -2.85 -21.76
C ARG A 83 -11.59 -2.74 -23.24
N LYS A 84 -10.70 -3.16 -24.14
CA LYS A 84 -10.96 -3.24 -25.59
C LYS A 84 -12.11 -4.19 -25.90
N SER A 85 -12.11 -5.39 -25.30
CA SER A 85 -13.13 -6.42 -25.56
C SER A 85 -14.55 -5.99 -25.17
N ILE A 86 -14.69 -5.12 -24.17
CA ILE A 86 -15.98 -4.59 -23.71
C ILE A 86 -16.32 -3.20 -24.30
N GLY A 87 -15.48 -2.68 -25.21
CA GLY A 87 -15.69 -1.38 -25.83
C GLY A 87 -15.55 -0.19 -24.87
N TYR A 88 -14.78 -0.33 -23.78
CA TYR A 88 -14.56 0.73 -22.81
C TYR A 88 -13.85 1.94 -23.46
N LYS A 89 -14.30 3.15 -23.12
CA LYS A 89 -13.71 4.41 -23.56
C LYS A 89 -13.07 5.14 -22.41
N ALA A 90 -11.85 5.62 -22.62
CA ALA A 90 -11.10 6.35 -21.62
C ALA A 90 -11.86 7.62 -21.21
N VAL A 91 -12.02 7.81 -19.90
CA VAL A 91 -12.70 8.96 -19.33
C VAL A 91 -11.65 10.00 -18.93
N ARG A 92 -11.92 11.27 -19.26
CA ARG A 92 -11.07 12.39 -18.83
C ARG A 92 -11.22 12.62 -17.33
N ASP A 93 -10.10 12.81 -16.63
CA ASP A 93 -10.14 13.26 -15.24
C ASP A 93 -10.64 14.72 -15.18
N PRO A 94 -11.76 15.02 -14.48
CA PRO A 94 -12.27 16.38 -14.37
C PRO A 94 -11.39 17.31 -13.53
N ASP A 95 -10.49 16.77 -12.70
CA ASP A 95 -9.62 17.55 -11.81
C ASP A 95 -8.30 17.97 -12.49
N MET A 96 -8.04 17.50 -13.72
CA MET A 96 -6.86 17.84 -14.52
C MET A 96 -7.11 19.05 -15.45
N GLU A 97 -6.05 19.80 -15.77
CA GLU A 97 -6.12 20.88 -16.75
C GLU A 97 -6.68 20.39 -18.10
N GLU A 98 -7.45 21.22 -18.79
CA GLU A 98 -8.22 20.76 -19.97
C GLU A 98 -7.34 20.17 -21.07
N GLN A 99 -6.18 20.77 -21.34
CA GLN A 99 -5.23 20.29 -22.35
C GLN A 99 -4.57 18.98 -21.91
N GLU A 100 -4.12 18.91 -20.67
CA GLU A 100 -3.46 17.73 -20.13
C GLU A 100 -4.42 16.54 -19.99
N GLY A 101 -5.64 16.78 -19.51
CA GLY A 101 -6.69 15.78 -19.41
C GLY A 101 -7.09 15.23 -20.78
N LYS A 102 -7.22 16.08 -21.82
CA LYS A 102 -7.49 15.60 -23.19
C LYS A 102 -6.33 14.75 -23.72
N ARG A 103 -5.09 15.17 -23.47
CA ARG A 103 -3.91 14.43 -23.88
C ARG A 103 -3.85 13.04 -23.22
N GLN A 104 -3.98 12.97 -21.89
CA GLN A 104 -4.01 11.71 -21.15
C GLN A 104 -5.15 10.80 -21.60
N GLN A 105 -6.34 11.36 -21.85
CA GLN A 105 -7.47 10.61 -22.37
C GLN A 105 -7.15 9.97 -23.73
N GLN A 106 -6.53 10.70 -24.64
CA GLN A 106 -6.12 10.18 -25.96
C GLN A 106 -5.04 9.11 -25.83
N GLU A 107 -4.05 9.32 -24.97
CA GLU A 107 -2.97 8.36 -24.71
C GLU A 107 -3.52 7.05 -24.10
N GLU A 108 -4.44 7.13 -23.12
CA GLU A 108 -5.09 5.95 -22.54
C GLU A 108 -6.01 5.25 -23.55
N GLN A 109 -6.76 6.00 -24.37
CA GLN A 109 -7.57 5.40 -25.42
C GLN A 109 -6.72 4.67 -26.46
N LYS A 110 -5.57 5.25 -26.84
CA LYS A 110 -4.62 4.62 -27.75
C LYS A 110 -4.11 3.28 -27.20
N LYS A 111 -3.75 3.21 -25.91
CA LYS A 111 -3.34 1.96 -25.26
C LYS A 111 -4.44 0.90 -25.28
N ILE A 112 -5.71 1.29 -25.08
CA ILE A 112 -6.85 0.37 -25.17
C ILE A 112 -7.02 -0.13 -26.61
N ASP A 113 -6.97 0.77 -27.60
CA ASP A 113 -7.21 0.44 -29.00
C ASP A 113 -6.10 -0.45 -29.59
N GLU A 114 -4.84 -0.23 -29.18
CA GLU A 114 -3.66 -1.01 -29.56
C GLU A 114 -3.50 -2.30 -28.73
N ALA A 115 -4.30 -2.51 -27.69
CA ALA A 115 -4.14 -3.67 -26.82
C ALA A 115 -4.43 -5.00 -27.52
N GLU A 116 -3.60 -5.99 -27.23
CA GLU A 116 -3.73 -7.37 -27.67
C GLU A 116 -3.79 -8.30 -26.46
N THR A 117 -4.49 -9.42 -26.62
CA THR A 117 -4.51 -10.49 -25.62
C THR A 117 -3.12 -11.09 -25.47
N LEU A 118 -2.75 -11.51 -24.26
CA LEU A 118 -1.47 -12.19 -24.04
C LEU A 118 -1.37 -13.45 -24.89
N ASN A 119 -0.21 -13.67 -25.50
CA ASN A 119 0.09 -14.90 -26.22
C ASN A 119 0.45 -16.06 -25.25
N GLU A 120 0.68 -17.26 -25.78
CA GLU A 120 0.97 -18.45 -24.96
C GLU A 120 2.24 -18.29 -24.12
N ASP A 121 3.30 -17.70 -24.69
CA ASP A 121 4.58 -17.47 -23.99
C ASP A 121 4.43 -16.45 -22.85
N GLU A 122 3.67 -15.38 -23.08
CA GLU A 122 3.38 -14.34 -22.09
C GLU A 122 2.48 -14.85 -20.97
N GLN A 123 1.52 -15.72 -21.32
CA GLN A 123 0.67 -16.38 -20.32
C GLN A 123 1.52 -17.31 -19.44
N TYR A 124 2.44 -18.06 -20.02
CA TYR A 124 3.40 -18.86 -19.26
C TYR A 124 4.34 -18.00 -18.41
N GLU A 125 4.89 -16.91 -18.96
CA GLU A 125 5.72 -15.94 -18.23
C GLU A 125 4.98 -15.39 -17.01
N LYS A 126 3.72 -14.98 -17.17
CA LYS A 126 2.87 -14.50 -16.09
C LYS A 126 2.70 -15.53 -14.98
N ASP A 127 2.45 -16.78 -15.34
CA ASP A 127 2.26 -17.86 -14.37
C ASP A 127 3.55 -18.17 -13.60
N GLN A 128 4.72 -18.03 -14.24
CA GLN A 128 6.02 -18.10 -13.55
C GLN A 128 6.25 -16.93 -12.61
N LEU A 129 5.94 -15.69 -13.04
CA LEU A 129 6.13 -14.49 -12.24
C LEU A 129 5.21 -14.46 -11.01
N LEU A 130 4.01 -15.04 -11.10
CA LEU A 130 3.09 -15.22 -9.98
C LEU A 130 3.64 -16.17 -8.88
N GLN A 131 4.68 -16.95 -9.17
CA GLN A 131 5.35 -17.82 -8.19
C GLN A 131 6.57 -17.14 -7.54
N GLN A 132 7.03 -16.02 -8.09
CA GLN A 132 8.25 -15.32 -7.62
C GLN A 132 8.00 -14.29 -6.51
N GLY A 133 6.74 -14.04 -6.17
CA GLY A 133 6.37 -13.19 -5.03
C GLY A 133 6.06 -14.00 -3.77
N PHE A 134 5.89 -13.31 -2.66
CA PHE A 134 5.49 -13.89 -1.38
C PHE A 134 3.98 -14.17 -1.34
N CYS A 135 3.49 -15.04 -2.23
CA CYS A 135 2.05 -15.31 -2.42
C CYS A 135 1.38 -15.90 -1.17
N ASN A 136 2.13 -16.58 -0.30
CA ASN A 136 1.65 -17.13 0.97
C ASN A 136 1.72 -16.14 2.15
N TRP A 137 2.20 -14.91 1.92
CA TRP A 137 2.17 -13.85 2.92
C TRP A 137 0.86 -13.08 2.82
N THR A 138 0.11 -13.10 3.92
CA THR A 138 -1.15 -12.36 4.05
C THR A 138 -0.90 -10.98 4.66
N LYS A 139 -1.91 -10.10 4.61
CA LYS A 139 -1.82 -8.79 5.29
C LYS A 139 -1.63 -8.93 6.81
N ARG A 140 -2.17 -10.01 7.41
CA ARG A 140 -1.96 -10.31 8.84
C ARG A 140 -0.49 -10.58 9.10
N ASP A 141 0.13 -11.46 8.31
CA ASP A 141 1.53 -11.87 8.46
C ASP A 141 2.45 -10.66 8.30
N PHE A 142 2.22 -9.85 7.26
CA PHE A 142 2.93 -8.60 7.06
C PHE A 142 2.84 -7.67 8.28
N ASN A 143 1.63 -7.43 8.80
CA ASN A 143 1.45 -6.56 9.96
C ASN A 143 2.08 -7.14 11.23
N GLN A 144 2.08 -8.47 11.40
CA GLN A 144 2.79 -9.14 12.50
C GLN A 144 4.29 -8.94 12.37
N PHE A 145 4.85 -9.13 11.18
CA PHE A 145 6.27 -8.89 10.89
C PHE A 145 6.67 -7.44 11.21
N ILE A 146 5.91 -6.43 10.79
CA ILE A 146 6.19 -5.02 11.14
C ILE A 146 6.16 -4.79 12.66
N LYS A 147 5.16 -5.34 13.36
CA LYS A 147 5.06 -5.22 14.82
C LYS A 147 6.21 -5.92 15.54
N ALA A 148 6.64 -7.07 15.05
CA ALA A 148 7.78 -7.81 15.60
C ALA A 148 9.07 -6.98 15.46
N ASN A 149 9.31 -6.39 14.28
CA ASN A 149 10.43 -5.48 14.07
C ASN A 149 10.37 -4.24 15.00
N GLU A 150 9.20 -3.66 15.22
CA GLU A 150 9.04 -2.57 16.20
C GLU A 150 9.35 -3.01 17.64
N LYS A 151 8.97 -4.24 18.01
CA LYS A 151 9.06 -4.76 19.39
C LYS A 151 10.46 -5.24 19.77
N TYR A 152 11.17 -5.87 18.84
CA TYR A 152 12.46 -6.52 19.08
C TYR A 152 13.64 -5.78 18.41
N GLY A 153 13.36 -4.93 17.43
CA GLY A 153 14.37 -4.30 16.58
C GLY A 153 14.70 -5.18 15.37
N ARG A 154 15.15 -4.57 14.28
CA ARG A 154 15.38 -5.27 13.00
C ARG A 154 16.44 -6.37 13.06
N ASP A 155 17.35 -6.29 14.02
CA ASP A 155 18.50 -7.19 14.14
C ASP A 155 18.17 -8.48 14.92
N ASP A 156 17.11 -8.49 15.74
CA ASP A 156 16.70 -9.66 16.54
C ASP A 156 15.78 -10.58 15.71
N LEU A 157 16.36 -11.17 14.66
CA LEU A 157 15.64 -12.06 13.74
C LEU A 157 15.06 -13.29 14.46
N ASP A 158 15.75 -13.80 15.48
CA ASP A 158 15.27 -14.95 16.25
C ASP A 158 13.98 -14.64 17.01
N ALA A 159 13.86 -13.45 17.61
CA ALA A 159 12.63 -13.01 18.24
C ALA A 159 11.53 -12.72 17.20
N ILE A 160 11.89 -12.12 16.07
CA ILE A 160 10.93 -11.84 14.98
C ILE A 160 10.34 -13.15 14.45
N CYS A 161 11.16 -14.16 14.15
CA CYS A 161 10.70 -15.46 13.65
C CYS A 161 9.74 -16.16 14.61
N ARG A 162 9.91 -15.98 15.93
CA ARG A 162 9.02 -16.55 16.94
C ARG A 162 7.66 -15.84 17.05
N ASP A 163 7.59 -14.55 16.69
CA ASP A 163 6.39 -13.71 16.85
C ASP A 163 5.53 -13.67 15.57
N VAL A 164 6.09 -14.03 14.41
CA VAL A 164 5.34 -14.16 13.14
C VAL A 164 4.72 -15.55 13.05
N GLU A 165 3.47 -15.65 13.46
CA GLU A 165 2.73 -16.91 13.51
C GLU A 165 2.45 -17.46 12.10
N GLY A 166 2.54 -18.79 11.93
CA GLY A 166 2.20 -19.45 10.67
C GLY A 166 3.22 -19.25 9.54
N LYS A 167 4.43 -18.77 9.87
CA LYS A 167 5.60 -18.76 8.99
C LYS A 167 6.76 -19.48 9.68
N THR A 168 7.53 -20.21 8.87
CA THR A 168 8.76 -20.85 9.33
C THR A 168 9.88 -19.81 9.47
N PRO A 169 10.91 -20.08 10.29
CA PRO A 169 12.06 -19.19 10.41
C PRO A 169 12.69 -18.85 9.04
N ASP A 170 12.85 -19.84 8.15
CA ASP A 170 13.43 -19.64 6.82
C ASP A 170 12.60 -18.71 5.94
N GLU A 171 11.26 -18.81 6.01
CA GLU A 171 10.37 -17.90 5.30
C GLU A 171 10.46 -16.47 5.84
N VAL A 172 10.51 -16.31 7.16
CA VAL A 172 10.63 -14.99 7.79
C VAL A 172 11.97 -14.34 7.47
N MET A 173 13.07 -15.09 7.51
CA MET A 173 14.40 -14.60 7.14
C MET A 173 14.48 -14.21 5.65
N SER A 174 13.93 -15.04 4.77
CA SER A 174 13.88 -14.77 3.33
C SER A 174 13.06 -13.51 3.04
N TYR A 175 11.91 -13.37 3.70
CA TYR A 175 11.07 -12.19 3.60
C TYR A 175 11.74 -10.95 4.16
N ALA A 176 12.38 -11.03 5.32
CA ALA A 176 13.09 -9.91 5.95
C ALA A 176 14.17 -9.34 5.02
N ARG A 177 14.95 -10.21 4.36
CA ARG A 177 15.96 -9.79 3.39
C ARG A 177 15.36 -8.96 2.27
N ILE A 178 14.30 -9.45 1.61
CA ILE A 178 13.67 -8.74 0.49
C ILE A 178 12.94 -7.49 0.99
N PHE A 179 12.30 -7.55 2.15
CA PHE A 179 11.66 -6.40 2.77
C PHE A 179 12.66 -5.26 2.95
N TRP A 180 13.83 -5.50 3.54
CA TRP A 180 14.80 -4.43 3.77
C TRP A 180 15.44 -3.88 2.48
N ASP A 181 15.53 -4.70 1.43
CA ASP A 181 16.02 -4.29 0.11
C ASP A 181 14.98 -3.44 -0.65
N ARG A 182 13.71 -3.86 -0.60
CA ARG A 182 12.63 -3.34 -1.45
C ARG A 182 11.52 -2.60 -0.70
N CYS A 183 11.65 -2.33 0.60
CA CYS A 183 10.60 -1.66 1.39
C CYS A 183 10.22 -0.29 0.83
N HIS A 184 11.12 0.37 0.10
CA HIS A 184 10.87 1.63 -0.60
C HIS A 184 9.77 1.54 -1.67
N GLU A 185 9.45 0.35 -2.16
CA GLU A 185 8.34 0.10 -3.09
C GLU A 185 6.96 0.10 -2.39
N LEU A 186 6.93 0.04 -1.05
CA LEU A 186 5.67 -0.02 -0.31
C LEU A 186 4.98 1.34 -0.28
N THR A 187 3.67 1.34 -0.51
CA THR A 187 2.84 2.55 -0.55
C THR A 187 2.94 3.37 0.75
N ASP A 188 3.08 2.70 1.89
CA ASP A 188 3.11 3.29 3.23
C ASP A 188 4.52 3.24 3.88
N VAL A 189 5.60 3.13 3.08
CA VAL A 189 6.96 2.90 3.60
C VAL A 189 7.39 3.90 4.67
N GLU A 190 7.17 5.20 4.48
CA GLU A 190 7.57 6.23 5.44
C GLU A 190 6.93 6.00 6.81
N ARG A 191 5.64 5.63 6.83
CA ARG A 191 4.91 5.34 8.06
C ARG A 191 5.43 4.08 8.75
N ILE A 192 5.72 3.05 7.95
CA ILE A 192 6.23 1.76 8.44
C ILE A 192 7.62 1.94 9.04
N MET A 193 8.52 2.61 8.33
CA MET A 193 9.88 2.88 8.79
C MET A 193 9.88 3.72 10.07
N ALA A 194 9.10 4.80 10.12
CA ALA A 194 8.96 5.63 11.32
C ALA A 194 8.35 4.86 12.50
N GLN A 195 7.55 3.82 12.27
CA GLN A 195 7.06 2.95 13.34
C GLN A 195 8.19 2.07 13.89
N ILE A 196 8.94 1.41 13.03
CA ILE A 196 10.04 0.52 13.43
C ILE A 196 11.14 1.30 14.16
N GLU A 197 11.58 2.43 13.61
CA GLU A 197 12.64 3.27 14.19
C GLU A 197 12.27 3.83 15.57
N ARG A 198 10.99 4.17 15.78
CA ARG A 198 10.49 4.57 17.11
C ARG A 198 10.54 3.42 18.11
N GLY A 199 10.29 2.19 17.66
CA GLY A 199 10.46 0.97 18.45
C GLY A 199 11.92 0.77 18.86
N GLU A 200 12.82 0.80 17.89
CA GLU A 200 14.27 0.65 18.08
C GLU A 200 14.85 1.71 19.02
N THR A 201 14.42 2.97 18.88
CA THR A 201 14.84 4.06 19.78
C THR A 201 14.47 3.77 21.23
N LYS A 202 13.28 3.20 21.49
CA LYS A 202 12.87 2.80 22.84
C LYS A 202 13.71 1.64 23.36
N ILE A 203 14.04 0.68 22.50
CA ILE A 203 14.90 -0.48 22.84
C ILE A 203 16.31 0.00 23.21
N HIS A 204 16.94 0.83 22.38
CA HIS A 204 18.25 1.42 22.64
C HIS A 204 18.27 2.24 23.93
N ARG A 205 17.23 3.04 24.18
CA ARG A 205 17.11 3.81 25.42
C ARG A 205 17.04 2.90 26.64
N ARG A 206 16.24 1.83 26.59
CA ARG A 206 16.10 0.86 27.69
C ARG A 206 17.43 0.14 27.97
N ILE A 207 18.13 -0.30 26.92
CA ILE A 207 19.45 -0.95 27.04
C ILE A 207 20.47 0.01 27.67
N SER A 208 20.50 1.26 27.21
CA SER A 208 21.42 2.29 27.74
C SER A 208 21.18 2.58 29.22
N ILE A 209 19.91 2.71 29.64
CA ILE A 209 19.55 2.91 31.05
C ILE A 209 19.98 1.72 31.89
N LYS A 210 19.69 0.48 31.45
CA LYS A 210 20.08 -0.73 32.17
C LYS A 210 21.59 -0.80 32.36
N LYS A 211 22.37 -0.56 31.29
CA LYS A 211 23.83 -0.56 31.33
C LYS A 211 24.38 0.50 32.30
N ALA A 212 23.76 1.67 32.37
CA ALA A 212 24.17 2.73 33.30
C ALA A 212 23.85 2.42 34.77
N LEU A 213 22.79 1.64 35.03
CA LEU A 213 22.46 1.17 36.37
C LEU A 213 23.39 0.04 36.82
N ASP A 214 23.69 -0.92 35.93
CA ASP A 214 24.57 -2.06 36.23
C ASP A 214 26.04 -1.65 36.43
N ALA A 215 26.42 -0.45 35.95
CA ALA A 215 27.77 0.10 36.10
C ALA A 215 27.98 0.92 37.40
N LYS A 216 26.95 1.06 38.24
CA LYS A 216 27.04 1.68 39.57
C LYS A 216 27.12 0.63 40.66
#